data_AF-A0A9P9IQE7-F1
#
_entry.id   AF-A0A9P9IQE7-F1
#
_cell.length_a   1.000
_cell.length_b   1.000
_cell.length_c   1.000
_cell.angle_alpha   90.00
_cell.angle_beta   90.00
_cell.angle_gamma   90.00
#
_symmetry.space_group_name_H-M   'P 1'
#
loop_
_entity.id
_entity.type
_entity.pdbx_description
1 polymer ?
#
loop_
_entity_poly.entity_id
_entity_poly.type
_entity_poly.pdbx_seq_one_letter_code
_entity_poly.pdbx_strand_id
1 'polypeptide(L)'
;MSTQKLVTVYGATGAKGRSVVRSLLRDQSGIFQVRAISRNPDSESARALATAGAEVVKADGFKKEELVNAFAGSWGVFVNTNSDDPAVGQKNGPSETDIGKGVIDAAVKAGVKYLVYSGLASASNVTNGEVPIECFDEKHAIAEYARSKPSLSSVVVISPVWYMENFLDKEIATKSPTLVMAHPWLWPTPKTRSAARVRSALPPTINC
;
A
#
# COMPACT_ATOMS: atom_id res chain seq x y z
N MET A 1 16.17 21.21 22.26
CA MET A 1 14.98 21.22 21.39
C MET A 1 14.71 19.77 21.01
N SER A 2 13.52 19.24 21.28
CA SER A 2 13.17 17.89 20.81
C SER A 2 13.02 17.95 19.29
N THR A 3 13.99 17.43 18.55
CA THR A 3 13.91 17.32 17.09
C THR A 3 12.70 16.45 16.75
N GLN A 4 11.71 17.02 16.07
CA GLN A 4 10.51 16.27 15.67
C GLN A 4 10.91 15.09 14.78
N LYS A 5 10.21 13.97 14.92
CA LYS A 5 10.43 12.76 14.13
C LYS A 5 9.81 12.95 12.76
N LEU A 6 10.65 12.99 11.72
CA LEU A 6 10.18 13.07 10.35
C LEU A 6 9.60 11.72 9.90
N VAL A 7 8.35 11.71 9.44
CA VAL A 7 7.71 10.56 8.81
C VAL A 7 7.49 10.85 7.33
N THR A 8 8.09 10.04 6.47
CA THR A 8 7.95 10.18 5.02
C THR A 8 6.94 9.16 4.47
N VAL A 9 5.98 9.63 3.67
CA VAL A 9 4.88 8.84 3.14
C VAL A 9 5.06 8.66 1.63
N TYR A 10 5.32 7.43 1.21
CA TYR A 10 5.28 7.01 -0.19
C TYR A 10 3.86 6.57 -0.57
N GLY A 11 3.36 7.04 -1.70
CA GLY A 11 1.94 6.91 -2.08
C GLY A 11 1.03 7.94 -1.38
N ALA A 12 1.58 9.10 -0.98
CA ALA A 12 0.89 10.10 -0.17
C ALA A 12 -0.37 10.71 -0.81
N THR A 13 -0.41 10.82 -2.15
CA THR A 13 -1.56 11.38 -2.87
C THR A 13 -2.71 10.39 -3.06
N GLY A 14 -2.48 9.09 -2.84
CA GLY A 14 -3.51 8.06 -2.91
C GLY A 14 -4.43 8.01 -1.69
N ALA A 15 -5.50 7.21 -1.75
CA ALA A 15 -6.51 7.12 -0.69
C ALA A 15 -5.93 6.70 0.69
N LYS A 16 -5.03 5.71 0.70
CA LYS A 16 -4.35 5.25 1.93
C LYS A 16 -3.38 6.30 2.46
N GLY A 17 -2.45 6.76 1.61
CA GLY A 17 -1.41 7.70 2.01
C GLY A 17 -1.96 9.05 2.49
N ARG A 18 -2.99 9.58 1.85
CA ARG A 18 -3.59 10.87 2.27
C ARG A 18 -4.23 10.78 3.65
N SER A 19 -4.79 9.62 4.00
CA SER A 19 -5.35 9.38 5.33
C SER A 19 -4.24 9.38 6.39
N VAL A 20 -3.13 8.69 6.12
CA VAL A 20 -1.93 8.68 6.98
C VAL A 20 -1.39 10.09 7.18
N VAL A 21 -1.17 10.85 6.10
CA VAL A 21 -0.67 12.23 6.18
C VAL A 21 -1.60 13.09 7.03
N ARG A 22 -2.92 13.06 6.78
CA ARG A 22 -3.89 13.85 7.56
C ARG A 22 -3.93 13.46 9.03
N SER A 23 -3.82 12.17 9.35
CA SER A 23 -3.80 11.70 10.74
C SER A 23 -2.56 12.18 11.48
N LEU A 24 -1.39 12.11 10.86
CA LEU A 24 -0.13 12.57 11.45
C LEU A 24 -0.11 14.09 11.63
N LEU A 25 -0.66 14.85 10.69
CA LEU A 25 -0.75 16.32 10.81
C LEU A 25 -1.76 16.78 11.88
N ARG A 26 -2.77 15.97 12.20
CA ARG A 26 -3.74 16.25 13.26
C ARG A 26 -3.25 15.88 14.66
N ASP A 27 -2.12 15.18 14.75
CA ASP A 27 -1.56 14.80 16.04
C ASP A 27 -1.08 16.05 16.80
N GLN A 28 -1.76 16.35 17.91
CA GLN A 28 -1.48 17.52 18.75
C GLN A 28 -0.24 17.32 19.64
N SER A 29 0.34 16.12 19.68
CA SER A 29 1.56 15.85 20.44
C SER A 29 2.77 16.65 19.93
N GLY A 30 2.73 17.08 18.66
CA GLY A 30 3.85 17.76 18.01
C GLY A 30 5.09 16.88 17.84
N ILE A 31 4.98 15.56 18.00
CA ILE A 31 6.12 14.64 17.89
C ILE A 31 6.54 14.46 16.43
N PHE A 32 5.60 14.48 15.49
CA PHE A 32 5.84 14.12 14.09
C PHE A 32 5.82 15.33 13.15
N GLN A 33 6.76 15.34 12.21
CA GLN A 33 6.67 16.11 10.97
C GLN A 33 6.37 15.16 9.82
N VAL A 34 5.66 15.64 8.79
CA VAL A 34 5.23 14.78 7.68
C VAL A 34 5.80 15.27 6.37
N ARG A 35 6.46 14.36 5.64
CA ARG A 35 6.87 14.54 4.26
C ARG A 35 6.05 13.63 3.35
N ALA A 36 5.44 14.21 2.33
CA ALA A 36 4.62 13.52 1.35
C ALA A 36 5.39 13.41 0.02
N ILE A 37 5.63 12.19 -0.46
CA ILE A 37 6.21 11.96 -1.78
C ILE A 37 5.11 12.03 -2.84
N SER A 38 5.33 12.83 -3.88
CA SER A 38 4.50 12.89 -5.08
C SER A 38 5.36 12.90 -6.35
N ARG A 39 4.90 12.25 -7.42
CA ARG A 39 5.53 12.39 -8.75
C ARG A 39 5.31 13.79 -9.33
N ASN A 40 4.18 14.41 -8.99
CA ASN A 40 3.80 15.75 -9.39
C ASN A 40 3.39 16.59 -8.15
N PRO A 41 4.32 17.39 -7.59
CA PRO A 41 4.02 18.31 -6.49
C PRO A 41 2.93 19.34 -6.83
N ASP A 42 2.74 19.64 -8.11
CA ASP A 42 1.72 20.56 -8.62
C ASP A 42 0.40 19.87 -8.95
N SER A 43 0.19 18.62 -8.55
CA SER A 43 -1.15 18.02 -8.61
C SER A 43 -2.06 18.65 -7.56
N GLU A 44 -3.37 18.68 -7.81
CA GLU A 44 -4.35 19.18 -6.84
C GLU A 44 -4.25 18.45 -5.50
N SER A 45 -4.13 17.12 -5.54
CA SER A 45 -3.93 16.27 -4.36
C SER A 45 -2.65 16.63 -3.60
N ALA A 46 -1.54 16.90 -4.28
CA ALA A 46 -0.29 17.26 -3.63
C ALA A 46 -0.35 18.67 -3.01
N ARG A 47 -0.89 19.65 -3.73
CA ARG A 47 -1.15 20.99 -3.19
C ARG A 47 -2.06 20.96 -1.96
N ALA A 48 -3.09 20.11 -1.96
CA ALA A 48 -3.96 19.95 -0.80
C ALA A 48 -3.22 19.40 0.44
N LEU A 49 -2.22 18.53 0.25
CA LEU A 49 -1.37 18.07 1.35
C LEU A 49 -0.42 19.16 1.84
N ALA A 50 0.14 19.96 0.93
CA ALA A 50 0.97 21.11 1.27
C ALA A 50 0.18 22.15 2.09
N THR A 51 -1.02 22.52 1.64
CA THR A 51 -1.92 23.44 2.37
C THR A 51 -2.30 22.90 3.75
N ALA A 52 -2.38 21.57 3.91
CA ALA A 52 -2.65 20.95 5.20
C ALA A 52 -1.44 20.95 6.15
N GLY A 53 -0.24 21.30 5.67
CA GLY A 53 0.99 21.41 6.47
C GLY A 53 2.03 20.31 6.24
N ALA A 54 1.87 19.43 5.22
CA ALA A 54 2.91 18.48 4.86
C ALA A 54 4.00 19.11 3.97
N GLU A 55 5.25 18.70 4.17
CA GLU A 55 6.33 18.95 3.21
C GLU A 55 6.11 18.06 1.98
N VAL A 56 5.85 18.63 0.81
CA VAL A 56 5.69 17.84 -0.42
C VAL A 56 7.00 17.81 -1.18
N VAL A 57 7.52 16.61 -1.44
CA VAL A 57 8.76 16.41 -2.21
C VAL A 57 8.48 15.64 -3.49
N LYS A 58 9.22 15.98 -4.54
CA LYS A 58 9.19 15.25 -5.80
C LYS A 58 10.09 14.03 -5.71
N ALA A 59 9.53 12.84 -5.94
CA ALA A 59 10.32 11.65 -6.25
C ALA A 59 9.50 10.67 -7.08
N ASP A 60 10.17 10.02 -8.02
CA ASP A 60 9.62 8.92 -8.80
C ASP A 60 10.03 7.55 -8.23
N GLY A 61 9.07 6.63 -8.13
CA GLY A 61 9.28 5.25 -7.70
C GLY A 61 10.32 4.48 -8.53
N PHE A 62 10.52 4.89 -9.79
CA PHE A 62 11.49 4.29 -10.71
C PHE A 62 12.90 4.87 -10.59
N LYS A 63 13.08 5.95 -9.83
CA LYS A 63 14.35 6.67 -9.72
C LYS A 63 14.91 6.59 -8.31
N LYS A 64 15.78 5.60 -8.11
CA LYS A 64 16.39 5.28 -6.81
C LYS A 64 17.02 6.48 -6.09
N GLU A 65 17.78 7.31 -6.80
CA GLU A 65 18.43 8.49 -6.18
C GLU A 65 17.41 9.55 -5.72
N GLU A 66 16.32 9.77 -6.46
CA GLU A 66 15.24 10.67 -6.02
C GLU A 66 14.58 10.16 -4.74
N LEU A 67 14.33 8.84 -4.65
CA LEU A 67 13.77 8.23 -3.44
C LEU A 67 14.72 8.30 -2.24
N VAL A 68 16.01 8.07 -2.43
CA VAL A 68 17.01 8.17 -1.35
C VAL A 68 17.02 9.58 -0.78
N ASN A 69 17.02 10.60 -1.64
CA ASN A 69 16.96 11.99 -1.22
C ASN A 69 15.64 12.31 -0.52
N ALA A 70 14.51 11.79 -1.01
CA ALA A 70 13.21 11.98 -0.37
C ALA A 70 13.13 11.33 1.02
N PHE A 71 13.79 10.18 1.23
CA PHE A 71 13.83 9.50 2.51
C PHE A 71 14.90 10.05 3.48
N ALA A 72 15.83 10.87 3.02
CA ALA A 72 16.91 11.41 3.85
C ALA A 72 16.35 12.13 5.10
N GLY A 73 16.90 11.76 6.27
CA GLY A 73 16.51 12.31 7.58
C GLY A 73 15.20 11.75 8.15
N SER A 74 14.53 10.82 7.47
CA SER A 74 13.28 10.24 7.96
C SER A 74 13.53 9.32 9.15
N TRP A 75 12.81 9.55 10.25
CA TRP A 75 12.76 8.64 11.38
C TRP A 75 12.05 7.34 11.00
N GLY A 76 10.90 7.46 10.33
CA GLY A 76 10.14 6.31 9.83
C GLY A 76 9.48 6.60 8.49
N VAL A 77 9.04 5.55 7.81
CA VAL A 77 8.36 5.66 6.52
C VAL A 77 7.08 4.84 6.48
N PHE A 78 6.07 5.40 5.81
CA PHE A 78 4.90 4.64 5.36
C PHE A 78 5.03 4.40 3.87
N VAL A 79 4.86 3.16 3.43
CA VAL A 79 4.97 2.76 2.03
C VAL A 79 3.68 2.08 1.58
N ASN A 80 3.03 2.66 0.58
CA ASN A 80 1.97 2.00 -0.17
C ASN A 80 2.32 1.98 -1.67
N THR A 81 2.46 0.77 -2.22
CA THR A 81 2.64 0.53 -3.66
C THR A 81 1.27 0.36 -4.34
N ASN A 82 1.19 0.74 -5.61
CA ASN A 82 -0.04 0.70 -6.40
C ASN A 82 0.12 -0.37 -7.49
N SER A 83 -0.64 -1.46 -7.41
CA SER A 83 -0.59 -2.55 -8.40
C SER A 83 -1.25 -2.10 -9.70
N ASP A 84 -2.25 -1.22 -9.60
CA ASP A 84 -3.02 -0.68 -10.71
C ASP A 84 -2.34 0.51 -11.42
N ASP A 85 -1.06 0.83 -11.11
CA ASP A 85 -0.36 1.89 -11.83
C ASP A 85 -0.08 1.44 -13.28
N PRO A 86 -0.41 2.25 -14.31
CA PRO A 86 -0.20 1.86 -15.71
C PRO A 86 1.25 1.50 -16.07
N ALA A 87 2.22 1.92 -15.26
CA ALA A 87 3.64 1.58 -15.41
C ALA A 87 4.01 0.19 -14.85
N VAL A 88 3.09 -0.49 -14.14
CA VAL A 88 3.28 -1.80 -13.50
C VAL A 88 2.63 -2.89 -14.34
N GLY A 89 3.23 -4.09 -14.37
CA GLY A 89 2.63 -5.26 -15.02
C GLY A 89 2.60 -5.20 -16.56
N GLN A 90 3.32 -4.25 -17.17
CA GLN A 90 3.51 -4.27 -18.61
C GLN A 90 4.33 -5.49 -19.03
N LYS A 91 4.10 -6.04 -20.23
CA LYS A 91 4.71 -7.30 -20.73
C LYS A 91 6.25 -7.36 -20.63
N ASN A 92 6.92 -6.21 -20.56
CA ASN A 92 8.36 -6.07 -20.33
C ASN A 92 8.69 -4.97 -19.28
N GLY A 93 7.69 -4.58 -18.49
CA GLY A 93 7.83 -3.54 -17.46
C GLY A 93 8.21 -4.13 -16.11
N PRO A 94 8.61 -3.28 -15.16
CA PRO A 94 8.88 -3.70 -13.79
C PRO A 94 7.60 -4.24 -13.13
N SER A 95 7.74 -5.30 -12.35
CA SER A 95 6.68 -5.82 -11.49
C SER A 95 6.43 -4.88 -10.30
N GLU A 96 5.30 -5.02 -9.61
CA GLU A 96 5.09 -4.26 -8.37
C GLU A 96 6.19 -4.62 -7.37
N THR A 97 6.57 -5.90 -7.35
CA THR A 97 7.65 -6.41 -6.51
C THR A 97 8.96 -5.66 -6.74
N ASP A 98 9.33 -5.40 -8.00
CA ASP A 98 10.58 -4.69 -8.33
C ASP A 98 10.56 -3.25 -7.83
N ILE A 99 9.43 -2.56 -8.02
CA ILE A 99 9.25 -1.18 -7.54
C ILE A 99 9.29 -1.15 -6.02
N GLY A 100 8.54 -2.04 -5.36
CA GLY A 100 8.50 -2.15 -3.91
C GLY A 100 9.90 -2.38 -3.35
N LYS A 101 10.65 -3.34 -3.88
CA LYS A 101 12.05 -3.58 -3.49
C LYS A 101 12.93 -2.36 -3.69
N GLY A 102 12.78 -1.63 -4.80
CA GLY A 102 13.50 -0.39 -5.07
C GLY A 102 13.22 0.69 -4.01
N VAL A 103 11.96 0.85 -3.59
CA VAL A 103 11.55 1.78 -2.53
C VAL A 103 12.13 1.37 -1.17
N ILE A 104 12.08 0.08 -0.82
CA ILE A 104 12.68 -0.43 0.42
C ILE A 104 14.19 -0.19 0.44
N ASP A 105 14.90 -0.49 -0.66
CA ASP A 105 16.33 -0.28 -0.77
C ASP A 105 16.72 1.19 -0.66
N ALA A 106 15.91 2.09 -1.23
CA ALA A 106 16.11 3.53 -1.10
C ALA A 106 15.93 4.00 0.36
N ALA A 107 14.91 3.50 1.05
CA ALA A 107 14.70 3.80 2.47
C ALA A 107 15.85 3.27 3.35
N VAL A 108 16.32 2.06 3.06
CA VAL A 108 17.49 1.46 3.74
C VAL A 108 18.75 2.28 3.49
N LYS A 109 19.03 2.66 2.23
CA LYS A 109 20.18 3.50 1.86
C LYS A 109 20.12 4.88 2.53
N ALA A 110 18.93 5.44 2.72
CA ALA A 110 18.70 6.69 3.44
C ALA A 110 18.81 6.56 4.97
N GLY A 111 19.01 5.35 5.51
CA GLY A 111 19.21 5.11 6.94
C GLY A 111 17.93 5.00 7.78
N VAL A 112 16.77 4.82 7.14
CA VAL A 112 15.48 4.67 7.81
C VAL A 112 15.50 3.45 8.74
N LYS A 113 14.86 3.57 9.92
CA LYS A 113 14.80 2.50 10.93
C LYS A 113 13.43 1.87 11.10
N TYR A 114 12.35 2.63 10.92
CA TYR A 114 10.99 2.18 11.13
C TYR A 114 10.21 2.21 9.83
N LEU A 115 9.63 1.09 9.45
CA LEU A 115 8.88 0.97 8.21
C LEU A 115 7.48 0.40 8.47
N VAL A 116 6.47 1.13 7.98
CA VAL A 116 5.09 0.65 7.92
C VAL A 116 4.75 0.42 6.45
N TYR A 117 4.47 -0.82 6.09
CA TYR A 117 4.12 -1.19 4.72
C TYR A 117 2.64 -1.56 4.63
N SER A 118 1.95 -1.00 3.63
CA SER A 118 0.60 -1.43 3.26
C SER A 118 0.70 -2.65 2.34
N GLY A 119 0.86 -3.83 2.94
CA GLY A 119 1.00 -5.09 2.25
C GLY A 119 -0.27 -5.94 2.26
N LEU A 120 -0.17 -7.18 1.80
CA LEU A 120 -1.22 -8.19 1.89
C LEU A 120 -0.58 -9.54 2.25
N ALA A 121 -1.40 -10.50 2.68
CA ALA A 121 -0.96 -11.89 2.83
C ALA A 121 -0.84 -12.56 1.45
N SER A 122 0.06 -13.53 1.30
CA SER A 122 0.12 -14.31 0.06
C SER A 122 -1.08 -15.24 -0.03
N ALA A 123 -1.92 -15.02 -1.04
CA ALA A 123 -3.06 -15.88 -1.33
C ALA A 123 -2.59 -17.27 -1.75
N SER A 124 -1.53 -17.34 -2.56
CA SER A 124 -0.94 -18.61 -3.00
C SER A 124 -0.40 -19.42 -1.82
N ASN A 125 0.31 -18.82 -0.87
CA ASN A 125 0.84 -19.53 0.29
C ASN A 125 -0.27 -20.02 1.22
N VAL A 126 -1.29 -19.19 1.46
CA VAL A 126 -2.41 -19.54 2.36
C VAL A 126 -3.28 -20.65 1.76
N THR A 127 -3.41 -20.71 0.44
CA THR A 127 -4.27 -21.67 -0.27
C THR A 127 -3.50 -22.82 -0.91
N ASN A 128 -2.20 -22.98 -0.64
CA ASN A 128 -1.33 -23.95 -1.32
C ASN A 128 -1.42 -23.90 -2.85
N GLY A 129 -1.56 -22.69 -3.40
CA GLY A 129 -1.63 -22.43 -4.84
C GLY A 129 -3.00 -22.66 -5.49
N GLU A 130 -4.04 -22.99 -4.72
CA GLU A 130 -5.39 -23.17 -5.28
C GLU A 130 -6.00 -21.86 -5.81
N VAL A 131 -5.69 -20.73 -5.17
CA VAL A 131 -6.22 -19.40 -5.55
C VAL A 131 -5.06 -18.41 -5.65
N PRO A 132 -4.38 -18.34 -6.82
CA PRO A 132 -3.34 -17.35 -7.04
C PRO A 132 -3.97 -15.97 -7.24
N ILE A 133 -3.52 -15.00 -6.46
CA ILE A 133 -3.90 -13.58 -6.62
C ILE A 133 -2.59 -12.79 -6.66
N GLU A 134 -2.18 -12.41 -7.86
CA GLU A 134 -0.85 -11.82 -8.14
C GLU A 134 -0.55 -10.62 -7.23
N CYS A 135 -1.45 -9.63 -7.17
CA CYS A 135 -1.23 -8.45 -6.33
C CYS A 135 -1.13 -8.75 -4.82
N PHE A 136 -1.71 -9.84 -4.33
CA PHE A 136 -1.56 -10.26 -2.93
C PHE A 136 -0.18 -10.86 -2.70
N ASP A 137 0.26 -11.71 -3.62
CA ASP A 137 1.55 -12.39 -3.56
C ASP A 137 2.72 -11.42 -3.76
N GLU A 138 2.60 -10.44 -4.66
CA GLU A 138 3.61 -9.39 -4.87
C GLU A 138 3.79 -8.51 -3.62
N LYS A 139 2.69 -8.02 -3.04
CA LYS A 139 2.74 -7.25 -1.78
C LYS A 139 3.30 -8.10 -0.64
N HIS A 140 2.97 -9.38 -0.57
CA HIS A 140 3.59 -10.28 0.41
C HIS A 140 5.11 -10.40 0.19
N ALA A 141 5.56 -10.57 -1.06
CA ALA A 141 6.99 -10.65 -1.39
C ALA A 141 7.75 -9.37 -1.02
N ILE A 142 7.16 -8.18 -1.22
CA ILE A 142 7.74 -6.90 -0.80
C ILE A 142 7.85 -6.83 0.73
N ALA A 143 6.81 -7.28 1.45
CA ALA A 143 6.81 -7.31 2.90
C ALA A 143 7.91 -8.22 3.47
N GLU A 144 8.05 -9.44 2.94
CA GLU A 144 9.13 -10.37 3.32
C GLU A 144 10.50 -9.80 2.97
N TYR A 145 10.63 -9.14 1.81
CA TYR A 145 11.87 -8.46 1.45
C TYR A 145 12.24 -7.36 2.44
N ALA A 146 11.27 -6.54 2.89
CA ALA A 146 11.52 -5.54 3.91
C ALA A 146 11.96 -6.16 5.24
N ARG A 147 11.30 -7.25 5.67
CA ARG A 147 11.67 -8.00 6.89
C ARG A 147 13.08 -8.60 6.81
N SER A 148 13.54 -8.95 5.62
CA SER A 148 14.90 -9.47 5.42
C SER A 148 16.01 -8.44 5.62
N LYS A 149 15.68 -7.14 5.74
CA LYS A 149 16.68 -6.05 5.86
C LYS A 149 17.09 -5.82 7.32
N PRO A 150 18.33 -6.16 7.72
CA PRO A 150 18.77 -6.01 9.11
C PRO A 150 18.92 -4.53 9.54
N SER A 151 19.00 -3.61 8.58
CA SER A 151 19.10 -2.18 8.84
C SER A 151 17.80 -1.56 9.35
N LEU A 152 16.66 -2.20 9.08
CA LEU A 152 15.34 -1.80 9.59
C LEU A 152 15.16 -2.41 10.98
N SER A 153 15.01 -1.55 11.98
CA SER A 153 14.78 -1.96 13.37
C SER A 153 13.38 -2.52 13.59
N SER A 154 12.40 -2.04 12.82
CA SER A 154 11.03 -2.54 12.89
C SER A 154 10.33 -2.41 11.54
N VAL A 155 9.64 -3.49 11.15
CA VAL A 155 8.83 -3.57 9.95
C VAL A 155 7.44 -4.02 10.34
N VAL A 156 6.47 -3.12 10.21
CA VAL A 156 5.05 -3.40 10.47
C VAL A 156 4.32 -3.47 9.15
N VAL A 157 3.59 -4.57 8.92
CA VAL A 157 2.79 -4.75 7.72
C VAL A 157 1.33 -4.60 8.11
N ILE A 158 0.66 -3.61 7.50
CA ILE A 158 -0.77 -3.41 7.65
C ILE A 158 -1.43 -3.99 6.40
N SER A 159 -2.37 -4.91 6.61
CA SER A 159 -3.15 -5.52 5.54
C SER A 159 -4.50 -4.82 5.43
N PRO A 160 -4.67 -3.84 4.52
CA PRO A 160 -5.98 -3.26 4.29
C PRO A 160 -6.96 -4.33 3.79
N VAL A 161 -8.21 -4.18 4.20
CA VAL A 161 -9.33 -4.99 3.68
C VAL A 161 -10.08 -4.19 2.61
N TRP A 162 -11.16 -4.78 2.09
CA TRP A 162 -12.06 -4.12 1.15
C TRP A 162 -12.50 -2.74 1.65
N TYR A 163 -12.34 -1.72 0.80
CA TYR A 163 -12.71 -0.35 1.15
C TYR A 163 -14.20 -0.15 1.03
N MET A 164 -14.78 0.62 1.96
CA MET A 164 -16.19 0.98 1.87
C MET A 164 -16.44 1.88 0.66
N GLU A 165 -15.44 2.66 0.27
CA GLU A 165 -15.41 3.49 -0.94
C GLU A 165 -15.59 2.68 -2.22
N ASN A 166 -15.26 1.38 -2.22
CA ASN A 166 -15.48 0.50 -3.38
C ASN A 166 -16.97 0.31 -3.70
N PHE A 167 -17.88 0.56 -2.75
CA PHE A 167 -19.33 0.56 -3.02
C PHE A 167 -19.80 1.79 -3.83
N LEU A 168 -18.98 2.85 -3.90
CA LEU A 168 -19.29 4.06 -4.67
C LEU A 168 -18.84 3.95 -6.13
N ASP A 169 -17.93 3.01 -6.42
CA ASP A 169 -17.47 2.73 -7.78
C ASP A 169 -18.46 1.80 -8.48
N LYS A 170 -19.02 2.24 -9.61
CA LYS A 170 -20.06 1.47 -10.32
C LYS A 170 -19.55 0.15 -10.88
N GLU A 171 -18.29 0.07 -11.30
CA GLU A 171 -17.71 -1.15 -11.89
C GLU A 171 -17.35 -2.17 -10.81
N ILE A 172 -16.87 -1.70 -9.66
CA ILE A 172 -16.52 -2.56 -8.53
C ILE A 172 -17.79 -2.99 -7.77
N ALA A 173 -18.72 -2.07 -7.54
CA ALA A 173 -19.97 -2.35 -6.81
C ALA A 173 -20.87 -3.35 -7.55
N THR A 174 -20.90 -3.36 -8.88
CA THR A 174 -21.70 -4.31 -9.67
C THR A 174 -21.14 -5.73 -9.67
N LYS A 175 -19.83 -5.91 -9.45
CA LYS A 175 -19.18 -7.22 -9.24
C LYS A 175 -19.28 -7.72 -7.78
N SER A 176 -19.66 -6.84 -6.86
CA SER A 176 -19.75 -7.08 -5.41
C SER A 176 -20.91 -7.97 -4.90
N PRO A 177 -22.11 -8.04 -5.51
CA PRO A 177 -23.21 -8.81 -4.92
C PRO A 177 -22.90 -10.31 -4.91
N THR A 178 -21.98 -10.80 -5.75
CA THR A 178 -21.52 -12.20 -5.69
C THR A 178 -20.47 -12.39 -4.60
N LEU A 179 -19.56 -11.45 -4.35
CA LEU A 179 -18.47 -11.62 -3.38
C LEU A 179 -18.94 -11.56 -1.92
N VAL A 180 -19.90 -10.67 -1.61
CA VAL A 180 -20.47 -10.55 -0.25
C VAL A 180 -21.51 -11.65 0.04
N MET A 181 -22.24 -12.14 -0.98
CA MET A 181 -23.28 -13.17 -0.81
C MET A 181 -22.78 -14.61 -1.03
N ALA A 182 -21.60 -14.82 -1.63
CA ALA A 182 -21.07 -16.17 -1.88
C ALA A 182 -20.26 -16.77 -0.72
N HIS A 183 -20.06 -16.03 0.39
CA HIS A 183 -19.44 -16.56 1.60
C HIS A 183 -20.48 -16.81 2.71
N PRO A 184 -21.15 -17.98 2.72
CA PRO A 184 -22.07 -18.37 3.79
C PRO A 184 -21.40 -18.58 5.16
N TRP A 185 -20.10 -18.31 5.28
CA TRP A 185 -19.36 -18.35 6.55
C TRP A 185 -19.45 -17.04 7.35
N LEU A 186 -19.82 -15.92 6.71
CA LEU A 186 -20.01 -14.63 7.40
C LEU A 186 -21.40 -14.48 8.04
N TRP A 187 -22.34 -15.36 7.72
CA TRP A 187 -23.68 -15.40 8.33
C TRP A 187 -24.12 -16.86 8.52
N PRO A 188 -24.48 -17.31 9.72
CA PRO A 188 -24.97 -18.67 9.92
C PRO A 188 -26.33 -18.80 9.23
N THR A 189 -26.34 -19.21 7.97
CA THR A 189 -27.55 -19.64 7.29
C THR A 189 -27.81 -21.12 7.56
N PRO A 190 -29.08 -21.56 7.65
CA PRO A 190 -29.42 -22.95 7.97
C PRO A 190 -28.84 -23.90 6.92
N LYS A 191 -28.25 -25.00 7.41
CA LYS A 191 -27.55 -26.03 6.63
C LYS A 191 -28.42 -26.68 5.54
N THR A 192 -28.53 -26.10 4.35
CA THR A 192 -28.95 -26.86 3.14
C THR A 192 -28.50 -26.16 1.85
N ARG A 193 -27.34 -26.54 1.30
CA ARG A 193 -27.12 -26.82 -0.16
C ARG A 193 -25.64 -27.10 -0.46
N SER A 194 -25.45 -28.11 -1.31
CA SER A 194 -24.21 -28.77 -1.74
C SER A 194 -23.07 -27.84 -2.18
N ALA A 195 -21.85 -28.15 -1.71
CA ALA A 195 -20.60 -27.40 -1.89
C ALA A 195 -19.89 -27.67 -3.24
N ALA A 196 -20.58 -27.58 -4.38
CA ALA A 196 -20.01 -27.99 -5.68
C ALA A 196 -19.87 -26.87 -6.74
N ARG A 197 -19.99 -25.58 -6.38
CA ARG A 197 -19.91 -24.49 -7.39
C ARG A 197 -19.24 -23.23 -6.87
N VAL A 198 -17.94 -23.30 -6.55
CA VAL A 198 -17.11 -22.12 -6.28
C VAL A 198 -15.77 -22.24 -7.01
N ARG A 199 -15.81 -22.50 -8.33
CA ARG A 199 -14.59 -22.52 -9.17
C ARG A 199 -14.51 -21.39 -10.21
N SER A 200 -15.51 -20.51 -10.32
CA SER A 200 -15.57 -19.57 -11.45
C SER A 200 -16.10 -18.17 -11.14
N ALA A 201 -16.07 -17.71 -9.89
CA ALA A 201 -16.69 -16.44 -9.51
C ALA A 201 -15.72 -15.34 -9.04
N LEU A 202 -14.39 -15.58 -9.12
CA LEU A 202 -13.45 -14.49 -8.89
C LEU A 202 -13.33 -13.69 -10.19
N PRO A 203 -13.58 -12.37 -10.16
CA PRO A 203 -13.35 -11.53 -11.33
C PRO A 203 -11.88 -11.64 -11.76
N PRO A 204 -11.59 -11.58 -13.07
CA PRO A 204 -10.23 -11.77 -13.59
C PRO A 204 -9.22 -10.72 -13.11
N THR A 205 -9.70 -9.63 -12.50
CA THR A 205 -8.90 -8.61 -11.84
C THR A 205 -9.59 -8.20 -10.54
N ILE A 206 -8.91 -8.43 -9.42
CA ILE A 206 -9.20 -7.73 -8.16
C ILE A 206 -8.34 -6.47 -8.22
N ASN A 207 -8.96 -5.29 -8.26
CA ASN A 207 -8.20 -4.04 -8.13
C ASN A 207 -7.55 -4.00 -6.74
N CYS A 208 -6.24 -3.75 -6.74
CA CYS A 208 -5.30 -3.82 -5.62
C CYS A 208 -4.41 -2.55 -5.64
#